data_AF-A0A1G8XX59-F1
#
_entry.id   AF-A0A1G8XX59-F1
#
_cell.length_a   1.000
_cell.length_b   1.000
_cell.length_c   1.000
_cell.angle_alpha   90.00
_cell.angle_beta   90.00
_cell.angle_gamma   90.00
#
_symmetry.space_group_name_H-M   'P 1'
#
loop_
_entity.id
_entity.type
_entity.pdbx_description
1 polymer ?
#
loop_
_entity_poly.entity_id
_entity_poly.type
_entity_poly.pdbx_seq_one_letter_code
_entity_poly.pdbx_strand_id
1 'polypeptide(L)' 'MGMEDCSPTGIDINDTGFGYTLSIIGGKYKMIIMYWLAEYKVIRYNELKRCIGGISPSPSS' A
#
# COMPACT_ATOMS: atom_id res chain seq x y z
N MET A 1 24.31 28.39 -12.06
CA MET A 1 23.97 27.10 -11.43
C MET A 1 22.77 26.58 -12.20
N GLY A 2 22.97 25.67 -13.14
CA GLY A 2 21.87 25.13 -13.95
C GLY A 2 20.98 24.27 -13.06
N MET A 3 19.67 24.41 -13.19
CA MET A 3 18.71 23.49 -12.57
C MET A 3 18.98 22.10 -13.16
N GLU A 4 19.56 21.22 -12.34
CA GLU A 4 19.57 19.80 -12.60
C GLU A 4 18.12 19.35 -12.46
N ASP A 5 17.48 19.00 -13.58
CA ASP A 5 16.13 18.46 -13.54
C ASP A 5 16.20 17.12 -12.81
N CYS A 6 15.59 17.05 -11.63
CA CYS A 6 15.61 15.87 -10.77
C CYS A 6 14.83 14.68 -11.38
N SER A 7 14.25 14.83 -12.57
CA SER A 7 13.50 13.79 -13.25
C SER A 7 14.01 13.53 -14.67
N PRO A 8 14.50 12.31 -14.97
CA PRO A 8 14.74 11.93 -16.36
C PRO A 8 13.42 11.96 -17.13
N THR A 9 13.32 12.85 -18.12
CA THR A 9 12.15 12.94 -19.00
C THR A 9 12.18 11.79 -20.02
N GLY A 10 11.01 11.18 -20.28
CA GLY A 10 10.87 10.10 -21.26
C GLY A 10 11.03 8.66 -20.72
N ILE A 11 11.17 8.48 -19.41
CA ILE A 11 11.13 7.15 -18.79
C ILE A 11 9.68 6.84 -18.36
N ASP A 12 9.11 5.77 -18.90
CA ASP A 12 7.82 5.27 -18.41
C ASP A 12 8.02 4.63 -17.03
N ILE A 13 7.17 4.97 -16.08
CA ILE A 13 7.27 4.44 -14.72
C ILE A 13 7.22 2.92 -14.70
N ASN A 14 6.43 2.29 -15.57
CA ASN A 14 6.27 0.84 -15.66
C ASN A 14 7.54 0.12 -16.12
N ASP A 15 8.43 0.82 -16.84
CA ASP A 15 9.72 0.30 -17.28
C ASP A 15 10.82 0.39 -16.19
N THR A 16 10.50 0.98 -15.03
CA THR A 16 11.43 1.08 -13.91
C THR A 16 11.18 0.01 -12.85
N GLY A 17 12.22 -0.36 -12.10
CA GLY A 17 12.07 -1.21 -10.91
C GLY A 17 11.13 -0.60 -9.85
N PHE A 18 11.00 0.73 -9.84
CA PHE A 18 10.04 1.43 -8.99
C PHE A 18 8.59 1.19 -9.43
N GLY A 19 8.29 1.30 -10.73
CA GLY A 19 6.95 0.97 -11.25
C GLY A 19 6.59 -0.50 -11.08
N TYR A 20 7.56 -1.41 -11.23
CA TYR A 20 7.36 -2.82 -10.90
C TYR A 20 6.98 -3.01 -9.42
N THR A 21 7.68 -2.32 -8.52
CA THR A 21 7.36 -2.33 -7.09
C THR A 21 5.95 -1.79 -6.85
N LEU A 22 5.58 -0.64 -7.43
CA LEU A 22 4.24 -0.07 -7.34
C LEU A 22 3.15 -0.99 -7.92
N SER A 23 3.43 -1.74 -8.98
CA SER A 23 2.51 -2.75 -9.51
C SER A 23 2.27 -3.87 -8.49
N ILE A 24 3.32 -4.29 -7.78
CA ILE A 24 3.19 -5.31 -6.73
C ILE A 24 2.43 -4.77 -5.52
N ILE A 25 2.79 -3.60 -4.98
CA ILE A 25 2.29 -3.14 -3.67
C ILE A 25 1.19 -2.06 -3.74
N GLY A 26 1.01 -1.41 -4.89
CA GLY A 26 0.09 -0.27 -5.08
C GLY A 26 -1.39 -0.64 -5.19
N GLY A 27 -1.76 -1.91 -5.01
CA GLY A 27 -3.16 -2.31 -4.94
C GLY A 27 -3.87 -1.74 -3.69
N LYS A 28 -5.18 -1.48 -3.80
CA LYS A 28 -6.05 -0.85 -2.78
C LYS A 28 -5.80 -1.27 -1.33
N TYR A 29 -5.55 -2.55 -1.09
CA TYR A 29 -5.43 -3.11 0.24
C TYR A 29 -3.99 -3.49 0.64
N LYS A 30 -3.06 -3.63 -0.31
CA LYS A 30 -1.73 -4.20 -0.02
C LYS A 30 -0.90 -3.29 0.87
N MET A 31 -0.90 -1.99 0.59
CA MET A 31 -0.22 -1.00 1.45
C MET A 31 -0.83 -0.95 2.86
N ILE A 32 -2.17 -0.99 2.94
CA ILE A 32 -2.88 -0.94 4.23
C ILE A 32 -2.58 -2.19 5.06
N ILE A 33 -2.58 -3.38 4.45
CA ILE A 33 -2.20 -4.63 5.10
C ILE A 33 -0.76 -4.57 5.59
N MET A 34 0.18 -4.13 4.75
CA MET A 34 1.60 -3.99 5.10
C MET A 34 1.80 -3.05 6.29
N TYR A 35 1.08 -1.92 6.33
CA TYR A 35 1.12 -0.98 7.46
C TYR A 35 0.72 -1.66 8.78
N TRP A 36 -0.42 -2.36 8.80
CA TRP A 36 -0.88 -3.06 10.00
C TRP A 36 0.05 -4.20 10.42
N LEU A 37 0.65 -4.92 9.45
CA LEU A 37 1.63 -5.96 9.75
C LEU A 37 2.95 -5.39 10.29
N ALA A 38 3.35 -4.19 9.86
CA ALA A 38 4.54 -3.52 10.36
C ALA A 38 4.35 -2.98 11.80
N GLU A 39 3.16 -2.45 12.10
CA GLU A 39 2.80 -1.99 13.45
C GLU A 39 2.60 -3.13 14.45
N TYR A 40 2.01 -4.25 14.02
CA TYR A 40 1.62 -5.34 14.91
C TYR A 40 2.60 -6.50 14.80
N LYS A 41 3.24 -6.87 15.92
CA LYS A 41 4.17 -8.01 15.98
C LYS A 41 3.53 -9.33 15.52
N VAL A 42 2.26 -9.56 15.86
CA VAL A 42 1.42 -10.67 15.38
C VAL A 42 -0.03 -10.18 15.36
N ILE A 43 -0.69 -10.23 14.21
CA ILE A 43 -2.12 -9.91 14.06
C ILE A 43 -2.85 -11.09 13.44
N ARG A 44 -4.02 -11.45 13.98
CA ARG A 44 -4.85 -12.50 13.37
C ARG A 44 -5.66 -11.94 12.21
N TYR A 45 -5.95 -12.80 11.21
CA TYR A 45 -6.72 -12.42 10.02
C TYR A 45 -8.04 -11.71 10.35
N ASN A 46 -8.80 -12.21 11.34
CA ASN A 46 -10.07 -11.58 11.75
C ASN A 46 -9.90 -10.19 12.36
N GLU A 47 -8.81 -9.93 13.07
CA GLU A 47 -8.51 -8.61 13.63
C GLU A 47 -8.07 -7.66 12.51
N LEU A 48 -7.16 -8.11 11.65
CA LEU A 48 -6.71 -7.36 10.48
C LEU A 48 -7.89 -6.94 9.58
N LYS A 49 -8.85 -7.86 9.35
CA LYS A 49 -10.07 -7.58 8.58
C LYS A 49 -10.93 -6.48 9.23
N ARG A 50 -11.02 -6.42 10.57
CA ARG A 50 -11.73 -5.36 11.31
C ARG A 50 -11.00 -4.02 11.25
N CYS A 51 -9.66 -4.03 11.24
CA CYS A 51 -8.83 -2.82 11.15
C CYS A 51 -8.86 -2.18 9.76
N ILE A 52 -8.88 -2.99 8.70
CA ILE A 52 -8.90 -2.51 7.30
C ILE A 52 -10.29 -2.04 6.89
N GLY A 53 -11.34 -2.53 7.54
CA GLY A 53 -12.67 -2.03 7.34
C GLY A 53 -13.54 -2.35 8.55
N GLY A 54 -14.25 -1.34 9.03
CA GLY A 54 -15.54 -1.51 9.70
C GLY A 54 -16.57 -2.14 8.74
N ILE A 55 -16.27 -3.33 8.22
CA ILE A 55 -17.24 -4.23 7.59
C ILE A 55 -17.93 -4.95 8.75
N SER A 56 -18.57 -4.19 9.63
CA SER A 56 -19.56 -4.76 10.52
C SER A 56 -20.85 -4.79 9.70
N PRO A 57 -21.43 -5.97 9.39
CA PRO A 57 -22.88 -6.04 9.35
C PRO A 57 -23.34 -5.53 10.72
N SER A 58 -24.39 -4.71 10.70
CA SER A 58 -24.97 -4.00 11.84
C SER A 58 -24.89 -4.75 13.18
N PRO A 59 -24.76 -4.03 14.31
CA PRO A 59 -24.97 -4.64 15.63
C PRO A 59 -26.41 -5.20 15.64
N SER A 60 -26.51 -6.52 15.64
CA SER A 60 -27.73 -7.18 16.06
C SER A 60 -27.69 -7.26 17.59
N SER A 61 -28.71 -6.63 18.20
CA SER A 61 -29.11 -6.60 19.61
C SER A 61 -28.78 -5.30 20.34
#